data_AF-Q47T30-F1
#
_entry.id   AF-Q47T30-F1
#
_cell.length_a   1.000
_cell.length_b   1.000
_cell.length_c   1.000
_cell.angle_alpha   90.00
_cell.angle_beta   90.00
_cell.angle_gamma   90.00
#
_symmetry.space_group_name_H-M   'P 1'
#
loop_
_entity.id
_entity.type
_entity.pdbx_description
1 polymer ?
#
loop_
_entity_poly.entity_id
_entity_poly.type
_entity_poly.pdbx_seq_one_letter_code
_entity_poly.pdbx_strand_id
1 'polypeptide(L)'
;MNDTPTLLLVIVIGVLVTAGVTLLLERSLTRILLGVVLLGNGVNLLILSAGGAAGGPPLLSLTPEGEMADPLPQAMILTAIVITLGVTAFLLAMAYRSWQLQGNDEVQDDAEDRRIATGGERRRLRQYIRAQKRALRQAIRAQRMELEAQIEAQDELEEAERAILREQIAQARRDLDERLEAADDKDRERIIFQADHAQAAALDEAKRRVREARKELAEHRRADREYERRLRRELRQRIRAQKRQLRASIRAERERLARAEDSDMQGVDY
;
A
#
# COMPACT_ATOMS: atom_id res chain seq x y z
N MET A 1 35.45 -34.50 51.52
CA MET A 1 35.78 -33.82 50.27
C MET A 1 34.54 -33.05 49.85
N ASN A 2 34.53 -31.74 50.06
CA ASN A 2 33.47 -30.89 49.54
C ASN A 2 33.89 -30.49 48.11
N ASP A 3 33.62 -31.37 47.15
CA ASP A 3 33.96 -31.15 45.74
C ASP A 3 32.96 -30.19 45.05
N THR A 4 32.09 -29.54 45.82
CA THR A 4 31.07 -28.62 45.36
C THR A 4 31.53 -27.18 45.57
N PRO A 5 31.44 -26.31 44.56
CA PRO A 5 31.74 -24.89 44.74
C PRO A 5 30.83 -24.33 45.84
N THR A 6 31.42 -23.54 46.74
CA THR A 6 30.68 -22.90 47.82
C THR A 6 29.52 -22.09 47.23
N LEU A 7 28.32 -22.24 47.80
CA LEU A 7 27.12 -21.52 47.36
C LEU A 7 27.35 -20.01 47.23
N LEU A 8 28.14 -19.44 48.15
CA LEU A 8 28.59 -18.05 48.10
C LEU A 8 29.30 -17.70 46.78
N LEU A 9 30.25 -18.55 46.33
CA LEU A 9 31.01 -18.33 45.11
C LEU A 9 30.10 -18.30 43.88
N VAL A 10 29.13 -19.23 43.82
CA VAL A 10 28.15 -19.30 42.73
C VAL A 10 27.27 -18.05 42.71
N ILE A 11 26.82 -17.57 43.87
CA ILE A 11 26.04 -16.32 43.97
C ILE A 11 26.87 -15.13 43.51
N VAL A 12 28.13 -15.01 43.94
CA VAL A 12 29.03 -13.93 43.53
C VAL A 12 29.24 -13.91 42.02
N ILE A 13 29.47 -15.08 41.41
CA ILE A 13 29.56 -15.22 39.94
C ILE A 13 28.27 -14.74 39.28
N GLY A 14 27.11 -15.19 39.75
CA GLY A 14 25.81 -14.81 39.21
C GLY A 14 25.56 -13.29 39.27
N VAL A 15 25.91 -12.66 40.39
CA VAL A 15 25.80 -11.20 40.57
C VAL A 15 26.75 -10.46 39.62
N LEU A 16 28.01 -10.88 39.52
CA LEU A 16 29.00 -10.27 38.62
C LEU A 16 28.56 -10.36 37.15
N VAL A 17 28.08 -11.52 36.72
CA VAL A 17 27.63 -11.73 35.34
C VAL A 17 26.37 -10.92 35.07
N THR A 18 25.39 -10.93 35.98
CA THR A 18 24.13 -10.20 35.80
C THR A 18 24.34 -8.70 35.81
N ALA A 19 25.16 -8.18 36.72
CA ALA A 19 25.55 -6.77 36.73
C ALA A 19 26.32 -6.43 35.44
N GLY A 20 27.30 -7.24 35.05
CA GLY A 20 28.08 -7.04 33.82
C GLY A 20 27.19 -6.96 32.57
N VAL A 21 26.25 -7.89 32.41
CA VAL A 21 25.28 -7.89 31.29
C VAL A 21 24.36 -6.68 31.35
N THR A 22 23.89 -6.30 32.54
CA THR A 22 23.02 -5.13 32.70
C THR A 22 23.74 -3.85 32.29
N LEU A 23 25.00 -3.67 32.70
CA LEU A 23 25.82 -2.53 32.32
C LEU A 23 26.18 -2.51 30.82
N LEU A 24 26.32 -3.69 30.20
CA LEU A 24 26.56 -3.79 28.75
C LEU A 24 25.37 -3.33 27.90
N LEU A 25 24.15 -3.34 28.44
CA LEU A 25 22.95 -2.87 27.76
C LEU A 25 22.73 -1.35 27.89
N GLU A 26 23.58 -0.66 28.65
CA GLU A 26 23.46 0.79 28.81
C GLU A 26 24.09 1.55 27.63
N ARG A 27 23.66 2.80 27.43
CA ARG A 27 24.10 3.64 26.31
C ARG A 27 25.46 4.30 26.51
N SER A 28 25.95 4.44 27.74
CA SER A 28 27.24 5.12 28.00
C SER A 28 28.41 4.15 27.89
N LEU A 29 29.44 4.55 27.14
CA LEU A 29 30.67 3.79 26.92
C LEU A 29 31.39 3.45 28.23
N THR A 30 31.36 4.35 29.22
CA THR A 30 31.94 4.08 30.55
C THR A 30 31.19 2.97 31.29
N ARG A 31 29.86 2.94 31.17
CA ARG A 31 29.04 1.86 31.75
C ARG A 31 29.27 0.54 31.03
N ILE A 32 29.33 0.53 29.69
CA ILE A 32 29.71 -0.65 28.89
C ILE A 32 31.11 -1.15 29.30
N LEU A 33 32.09 -0.26 29.46
CA LEU A 33 33.45 -0.60 29.92
C LEU A 33 33.42 -1.32 31.28
N LEU A 34 32.71 -0.75 32.27
CA LEU A 34 32.51 -1.39 33.58
C LEU A 34 31.81 -2.75 33.45
N GLY A 35 30.84 -2.87 32.53
CA GLY A 35 30.16 -4.11 32.20
C GLY A 35 31.12 -5.20 31.70
N VAL A 36 32.01 -4.87 30.77
CA VAL A 36 33.05 -5.78 30.26
C VAL A 36 33.98 -6.24 31.38
N VAL A 37 34.41 -5.32 32.25
CA VAL A 37 35.29 -5.65 33.38
C VAL A 37 34.59 -6.57 34.38
N LEU A 38 33.34 -6.26 34.79
CA LEU A 38 32.57 -7.09 35.72
C LEU A 38 32.28 -8.48 35.14
N LEU A 39 31.89 -8.54 33.87
CA LEU A 39 31.62 -9.81 33.18
C LEU A 39 32.89 -10.64 33.05
N GLY A 40 34.03 -10.03 32.68
CA GLY A 40 35.32 -10.71 32.62
C GLY A 40 35.74 -11.31 33.97
N ASN A 41 35.56 -10.57 35.07
CA ASN A 41 35.82 -11.07 36.41
C ASN A 41 34.86 -12.22 36.79
N GLY A 42 33.57 -12.11 36.47
CA GLY A 42 32.59 -13.18 36.69
C GLY A 42 32.93 -14.46 35.93
N VAL A 43 33.33 -14.35 34.67
CA VAL A 43 33.77 -15.49 33.84
C VAL A 43 35.07 -16.11 34.37
N ASN A 44 36.03 -15.30 34.82
CA ASN A 44 37.27 -15.82 35.42
C ASN A 44 36.97 -16.64 36.68
N LEU A 45 36.06 -16.16 37.55
CA LEU A 45 35.61 -16.90 38.72
C LEU A 45 34.81 -18.15 38.35
N LEU A 46 34.04 -18.12 37.26
CA LEU A 46 33.33 -19.29 36.74
C LEU A 46 34.30 -20.38 36.27
N ILE A 47 35.36 -20.00 35.53
CA ILE A 47 36.42 -20.92 35.09
C ILE A 47 37.14 -21.50 36.32
N LEU A 48 37.45 -20.67 37.32
CA LEU A 48 38.08 -21.12 38.57
C LEU A 48 37.18 -22.13 39.30
N SER A 49 35.87 -21.86 39.37
CA SER A 49 34.89 -22.74 39.99
C SER A 49 34.74 -24.08 39.26
N ALA A 50 35.04 -24.14 37.96
CA ALA A 50 35.03 -25.38 37.17
C ALA A 50 36.30 -26.22 37.36
N GLY A 51 37.37 -25.63 37.92
CA GLY A 51 38.68 -26.26 38.13
C GLY A 51 38.78 -27.29 39.26
N GLY A 52 37.68 -27.58 39.96
CA GLY A 52 37.62 -28.61 40.99
C GLY A 52 38.05 -28.14 42.39
N ALA A 53 38.51 -29.09 43.22
CA ALA A 53 38.79 -28.87 44.62
C ALA A 53 39.97 -27.89 44.84
N ALA A 54 39.89 -27.13 45.94
CA ALA A 54 40.99 -26.26 46.35
C ALA A 54 42.21 -27.10 46.75
N GLY A 55 43.29 -26.97 45.98
CA GLY A 55 44.58 -27.60 46.25
C GLY A 55 45.67 -26.56 46.53
N GLY A 56 46.88 -27.04 46.82
CA GLY A 56 48.08 -26.20 46.91
C GLY A 56 48.51 -25.66 45.54
N PRO A 57 49.42 -24.66 45.51
CA PRO A 57 49.91 -24.09 44.25
C PRO A 57 50.49 -25.18 43.32
N PRO A 58 50.22 -25.13 42.00
CA PRO A 58 50.76 -26.08 41.02
C PRO A 58 52.23 -25.76 40.70
N LEU A 59 53.07 -25.81 41.74
CA LEU A 59 54.50 -25.58 41.67
C LEU A 59 55.21 -26.87 42.05
N LEU A 60 55.98 -27.40 41.08
CA LEU A 60 56.88 -28.52 41.31
C LEU A 60 57.80 -28.16 42.49
N SER A 61 57.83 -29.00 43.53
CA SER A 61 58.54 -28.85 44.82
C SER A 61 57.78 -28.26 46.02
N LEU A 62 56.64 -27.59 45.84
CA LEU A 62 55.89 -27.01 46.98
C LEU A 62 54.73 -27.88 47.47
N THR A 63 54.06 -28.58 46.57
CA THR A 63 52.85 -29.35 46.85
C THR A 63 53.01 -30.77 46.29
N PRO A 64 52.57 -31.84 46.97
CA PRO A 64 52.47 -33.17 46.38
C PRO A 64 51.53 -33.18 45.17
N GLU A 65 51.81 -33.97 44.12
CA GLU A 65 51.04 -33.97 42.86
C GLU A 65 49.53 -34.20 43.06
N GLY A 66 49.14 -35.05 44.02
CA GLY A 66 47.73 -35.34 44.33
C GLY A 66 47.01 -34.25 45.14
N GLU A 67 47.72 -33.23 45.60
CA GLU A 67 47.18 -32.12 46.39
C GLU A 67 47.26 -30.78 45.65
N MET A 68 47.78 -30.76 44.41
CA MET A 68 47.85 -29.55 43.59
C MET A 68 46.49 -29.16 43.03
N ALA A 69 46.22 -27.84 42.99
CA ALA A 69 45.11 -27.31 42.20
C ALA A 69 45.37 -27.49 40.70
N ASP A 70 44.32 -27.68 39.89
CA ASP A 70 44.45 -27.85 38.45
C ASP A 70 45.14 -26.62 37.80
N PRO A 71 46.29 -26.81 37.11
CA PRO A 71 47.00 -25.72 36.45
C PRO A 71 46.29 -25.21 35.18
N LEU A 72 45.40 -26.00 34.56
CA LEU A 72 44.77 -25.65 33.29
C LEU A 72 43.82 -24.43 33.43
N PRO A 73 42.85 -24.40 34.38
CA PRO A 73 42.03 -23.22 34.64
C PRO A 73 42.86 -21.97 34.98
N GLN A 74 43.98 -22.14 35.70
CA GLN A 74 44.84 -21.02 36.10
C GLN A 74 45.52 -20.36 34.90
N ALA A 75 46.04 -21.15 33.96
CA ALA A 75 46.63 -20.65 32.72
C ALA A 75 45.59 -19.97 31.81
N MET A 76 44.36 -20.52 31.75
CA MET A 76 43.24 -19.92 31.02
C MET A 76 42.85 -18.56 31.59
N ILE A 77 42.74 -18.45 32.92
CA ILE A 77 42.41 -17.20 33.61
C ILE A 77 43.49 -16.14 33.38
N LEU A 78 44.77 -16.49 33.46
CA LEU A 78 45.86 -15.55 33.17
C LEU A 78 45.75 -14.97 31.75
N THR A 79 45.41 -15.82 30.77
CA THR A 79 45.21 -15.40 29.38
C THR A 79 43.99 -14.49 29.25
N ALA A 80 42.88 -14.85 29.89
CA ALA A 80 41.66 -14.05 29.90
C ALA A 80 41.86 -12.67 30.55
N ILE A 81 42.65 -12.57 31.62
CA ILE A 81 42.99 -11.30 32.27
C ILE A 81 43.73 -10.37 31.31
N VAL A 82 44.73 -10.88 30.58
CA VAL A 82 45.51 -10.06 29.64
C VAL A 82 44.65 -9.57 28.47
N ILE A 83 43.77 -10.43 27.93
CA ILE A 83 42.82 -10.04 26.87
C ILE A 83 41.87 -8.97 27.39
N THR A 84 41.30 -9.17 28.59
CA THR A 84 40.38 -8.21 29.21
C THR A 84 41.06 -6.87 29.44
N LEU A 85 42.32 -6.85 29.88
CA LEU A 85 43.10 -5.63 30.02
C LEU A 85 43.28 -4.91 28.68
N GLY A 86 43.61 -5.63 27.61
CA GLY A 86 43.76 -5.07 26.27
C GLY A 86 42.45 -4.46 25.72
N VAL A 87 41.34 -5.19 25.84
CA VAL A 87 40.00 -4.71 25.45
C VAL A 87 39.59 -3.51 26.30
N THR A 88 39.83 -3.54 27.61
CA THR A 88 39.51 -2.43 28.52
C THR A 88 40.31 -1.18 28.17
N ALA A 89 41.62 -1.31 27.90
CA ALA A 89 42.46 -0.19 27.49
C ALA A 89 42.00 0.40 26.15
N PHE A 90 41.61 -0.45 25.19
CA PHE A 90 41.08 -0.02 23.90
C PHE A 90 39.74 0.72 24.05
N LEU A 91 38.78 0.14 24.78
CA LEU A 91 37.48 0.76 25.05
C LEU A 91 37.64 2.08 25.81
N LEU A 92 38.56 2.15 26.77
CA LEU A 92 38.85 3.39 27.50
C LEU A 92 39.43 4.47 26.57
N ALA A 93 40.33 4.11 25.66
CA ALA A 93 40.85 5.03 24.66
C ALA A 93 39.76 5.54 23.71
N MET A 94 38.82 4.68 23.31
CA MET A 94 37.66 5.09 22.52
C MET A 94 36.70 5.99 23.30
N ALA A 95 36.41 5.67 24.56
CA ALA A 95 35.58 6.50 25.43
C ALA A 95 36.20 7.89 25.62
N TYR A 96 37.51 7.95 25.88
CA TYR A 96 38.26 9.21 25.96
C TYR A 96 38.18 10.00 24.65
N ARG A 97 38.36 9.32 23.51
CA ARG A 97 38.27 9.95 22.19
C ARG A 97 36.86 10.45 21.89
N SER A 98 35.83 9.70 22.26
CA SER A 98 34.43 10.09 22.10
C SER A 98 34.14 11.35 22.90
N TRP A 99 34.56 11.38 24.17
CA TRP A 99 34.39 12.53 25.03
C TRP A 99 35.09 13.77 24.48
N GLN A 100 36.30 13.63 23.93
CA GLN A 100 37.03 14.72 23.29
C GLN A 100 36.29 15.29 22.06
N LEU A 101 35.62 14.45 21.28
CA LEU A 101 34.95 14.85 20.04
C LEU A 101 33.52 15.36 20.24
N GLN A 102 32.77 14.77 21.18
CA GLN A 102 31.32 14.97 21.33
C GLN A 102 30.94 15.60 22.66
N GLY A 103 31.87 15.67 23.63
CA GLY A 103 31.61 16.20 24.98
C GLY A 103 30.84 15.22 25.89
N ASN A 104 30.45 14.04 25.38
CA ASN A 104 29.85 12.95 26.13
C ASN A 104 30.38 11.59 25.62
N ASP A 105 30.08 10.53 26.36
CA ASP A 105 30.48 9.15 26.05
C ASP A 105 29.25 8.28 25.68
N GLU A 106 28.17 8.90 25.20
CA GLU A 106 26.93 8.20 24.86
C GLU A 106 26.98 7.64 23.44
N VAL A 107 26.64 6.36 23.29
CA VAL A 107 26.53 5.71 21.98
C VAL A 107 25.27 6.21 21.28
N GLN A 108 25.46 7.02 20.24
CA GLN A 108 24.39 7.65 19.47
C GLN A 108 23.73 6.66 18.48
N ASP A 109 22.42 6.84 18.28
CA ASP A 109 21.70 6.16 17.19
C ASP A 109 22.14 6.71 15.83
N ASP A 110 22.40 5.83 14.87
CA ASP A 110 22.90 6.19 13.55
C ASP A 110 21.94 7.18 12.84
N ALA A 111 22.50 8.23 12.25
CA ALA A 111 21.74 9.19 11.46
C ALA A 111 21.17 8.53 10.19
N GLU A 112 21.82 7.50 9.65
CA GLU A 112 21.34 6.70 8.53
C GLU A 112 20.08 5.92 8.91
N ASP A 113 20.04 5.32 10.10
CA ASP A 113 18.88 4.56 10.61
C ASP A 113 17.65 5.47 10.79
N ARG A 114 17.83 6.67 11.34
CA ARG A 114 16.78 7.69 11.43
C ARG A 114 16.29 8.16 10.05
N ARG A 115 17.19 8.25 9.06
CA ARG A 115 16.84 8.60 7.68
C ARG A 115 16.09 7.49 6.95
N ILE A 116 16.37 6.23 7.27
CA ILE A 116 15.64 5.08 6.71
C ILE A 116 14.22 5.01 7.28
N ALA A 117 14.07 5.26 8.59
CA ALA A 117 12.76 5.35 9.24
C ALA A 117 11.86 6.42 8.58
N THR A 118 12.37 7.64 8.43
CA THR A 118 11.66 8.75 7.75
C THR A 118 11.53 8.53 6.24
N GLY A 119 12.51 7.89 5.59
CA GLY A 119 12.47 7.52 4.18
C GLY A 119 11.36 6.53 3.81
N GLY A 120 10.96 5.68 4.76
CA GLY A 120 9.83 4.76 4.62
C GLY A 120 8.50 5.46 4.32
N GLU A 121 8.25 6.61 4.95
CA GLU A 121 6.99 7.35 4.83
C GLU A 121 6.81 7.95 3.43
N ARG A 122 7.88 8.53 2.87
CA ARG A 122 7.87 9.04 1.49
C ARG A 122 7.66 7.92 0.46
N ARG A 123 8.08 6.69 0.76
CA ARG A 123 7.79 5.52 -0.11
C ARG A 123 6.32 5.11 0.02
N ARG A 124 5.76 5.06 1.24
CA ARG A 124 4.34 4.76 1.49
C ARG A 124 3.40 5.75 0.81
N LEU A 125 3.64 7.06 0.92
CA LEU A 125 2.84 8.09 0.24
C LEU A 125 2.86 7.92 -1.29
N ARG A 126 4.05 7.64 -1.85
CA ARG A 126 4.20 7.38 -3.30
C ARG A 126 3.42 6.14 -3.73
N GLN A 127 3.44 5.07 -2.94
CA GLN A 127 2.67 3.85 -3.21
C GLN A 127 1.16 4.12 -3.10
N TYR A 128 0.71 4.82 -2.06
CA TYR A 128 -0.70 5.23 -1.89
C TYR A 128 -1.22 6.02 -3.10
N ILE A 129 -0.49 7.06 -3.52
CA ILE A 129 -0.88 7.87 -4.68
C ILE A 129 -0.94 7.03 -5.97
N ARG A 130 0.02 6.11 -6.17
CA ARG A 130 0.02 5.21 -7.33
C ARG A 130 -1.16 4.26 -7.32
N ALA A 131 -1.50 3.68 -6.17
CA ALA A 131 -2.64 2.77 -6.01
C ALA A 131 -3.97 3.50 -6.27
N GLN A 132 -4.17 4.65 -5.63
CA GLN A 132 -5.36 5.47 -5.83
C GLN A 132 -5.55 5.94 -7.29
N LYS A 133 -4.46 6.35 -7.96
CA LYS A 133 -4.51 6.68 -9.40
C LYS A 133 -4.87 5.47 -10.26
N ARG A 134 -4.39 4.28 -9.94
CA ARG A 134 -4.74 3.04 -10.66
C ARG A 134 -6.21 2.69 -10.46
N ALA A 135 -6.70 2.73 -9.22
CA ALA A 135 -8.10 2.50 -8.87
C ALA A 135 -9.03 3.48 -9.62
N LEU A 136 -8.71 4.78 -9.63
CA LEU A 136 -9.49 5.77 -10.36
C LEU A 136 -9.51 5.48 -11.88
N ARG A 137 -8.37 5.10 -12.47
CA ARG A 137 -8.32 4.74 -13.90
C ARG A 137 -9.17 3.52 -14.21
N GLN A 138 -9.16 2.51 -13.35
CA GLN A 138 -9.99 1.32 -13.49
C GLN A 138 -11.47 1.66 -13.36
N ALA A 139 -11.85 2.44 -12.35
CA ALA A 139 -13.23 2.90 -12.17
C ALA A 139 -13.75 3.70 -13.38
N ILE A 140 -12.95 4.64 -13.91
CA ILE A 140 -13.33 5.42 -15.10
C ILE A 140 -13.50 4.51 -16.33
N ARG A 141 -12.64 3.49 -16.50
CA ARG A 141 -12.76 2.53 -17.61
C ARG A 141 -14.04 1.71 -17.48
N ALA A 142 -14.34 1.20 -16.29
CA ALA A 142 -15.57 0.45 -16.02
C ALA A 142 -16.82 1.29 -16.32
N GLN A 143 -16.87 2.53 -15.81
CA GLN A 143 -18.01 3.43 -16.06
C GLN A 143 -18.20 3.79 -17.54
N ARG A 144 -17.12 3.85 -18.32
CA ARG A 144 -17.22 4.08 -19.78
C ARG A 144 -17.76 2.86 -20.50
N MET A 145 -17.28 1.67 -20.16
CA MET A 145 -17.78 0.42 -20.73
C MET A 145 -19.27 0.23 -20.42
N GLU A 146 -19.67 0.49 -19.19
CA GLU A 146 -21.08 0.43 -18.78
C GLU A 146 -21.95 1.43 -19.55
N LEU A 147 -21.47 2.66 -19.75
CA LEU A 147 -22.16 3.64 -20.57
C LEU A 147 -22.28 3.20 -22.03
N GLU A 148 -21.19 2.69 -22.62
CA GLU A 148 -21.19 2.21 -24.01
C GLU A 148 -22.16 1.04 -24.19
N ALA A 149 -22.18 0.09 -23.25
CA ALA A 149 -23.13 -1.02 -23.24
C ALA A 149 -24.59 -0.56 -23.09
N GLN A 150 -24.86 0.47 -22.28
CA GLN A 150 -26.21 1.05 -22.16
C GLN A 150 -26.68 1.72 -23.45
N ILE A 151 -25.76 2.40 -24.17
CA ILE A 151 -26.05 3.02 -25.46
C ILE A 151 -26.33 1.92 -26.49
N GLU A 152 -25.46 0.92 -26.59
CA GLU A 152 -25.60 -0.19 -27.55
C GLU A 152 -26.91 -0.97 -27.35
N ALA A 153 -27.26 -1.29 -26.10
CA ALA A 153 -28.53 -1.96 -25.80
C ALA A 153 -29.77 -1.12 -26.13
N GLN A 154 -29.68 0.22 -26.01
CA GLN A 154 -30.75 1.11 -26.44
C GLN A 154 -30.82 1.21 -27.96
N ASP A 155 -29.68 1.33 -28.64
CA ASP A 155 -29.58 1.39 -30.09
C ASP A 155 -30.19 0.12 -30.73
N GLU A 156 -29.97 -1.07 -30.17
CA GLU A 156 -30.58 -2.33 -30.64
C GLU A 156 -32.11 -2.33 -30.56
N LEU A 157 -32.67 -1.87 -29.43
CA LEU A 157 -34.12 -1.74 -29.24
C LEU A 157 -34.72 -0.73 -30.22
N GLU A 158 -34.07 0.43 -30.36
CA GLU A 158 -34.49 1.47 -31.29
C GLU A 158 -34.39 1.02 -32.74
N GLU A 159 -33.36 0.26 -33.12
CA GLU A 159 -33.23 -0.28 -34.48
C GLU A 159 -34.36 -1.26 -34.81
N ALA A 160 -34.77 -2.09 -33.85
CA ALA A 160 -35.93 -2.96 -34.00
C ALA A 160 -37.23 -2.16 -34.19
N GLU A 161 -37.47 -1.13 -33.37
CA GLU A 161 -38.63 -0.24 -33.52
C GLU A 161 -38.62 0.50 -34.87
N ARG A 162 -37.46 1.02 -35.29
CA ARG A 162 -37.28 1.70 -36.58
C ARG A 162 -37.49 0.74 -37.76
N ALA A 163 -37.13 -0.53 -37.62
CA ALA A 163 -37.36 -1.54 -38.65
C ALA A 163 -38.86 -1.78 -38.86
N ILE A 164 -39.63 -1.88 -37.76
CA ILE A 164 -41.09 -2.00 -37.81
C ILE A 164 -41.72 -0.78 -38.50
N LEU A 165 -41.35 0.43 -38.09
CA LEU A 165 -41.83 1.68 -38.69
C LEU A 165 -41.48 1.78 -40.19
N ARG A 166 -40.27 1.37 -40.59
CA ARG A 166 -39.86 1.35 -42.01
C ARG A 166 -40.71 0.37 -42.82
N GLU A 167 -40.98 -0.81 -42.29
CA GLU A 167 -41.82 -1.81 -42.95
C GLU A 167 -43.25 -1.31 -43.10
N GLN A 168 -43.82 -0.68 -42.06
CA GLN A 168 -45.14 -0.04 -42.13
C GLN A 168 -45.19 1.05 -43.21
N ILE A 169 -44.15 1.89 -43.33
CA ILE A 169 -44.05 2.91 -44.39
C ILE A 169 -43.95 2.25 -45.77
N ALA A 170 -43.19 1.16 -45.90
CA ALA A 170 -43.04 0.43 -47.16
C ALA A 170 -44.34 -0.27 -47.58
N GLN A 171 -45.11 -0.81 -46.63
CA GLN A 171 -46.44 -1.37 -46.85
C GLN A 171 -47.44 -0.27 -47.25
N ALA A 172 -47.51 0.83 -46.50
CA ALA A 172 -48.37 1.95 -46.83
C ALA A 172 -48.05 2.57 -48.19
N ARG A 173 -46.78 2.52 -48.64
CA ARG A 173 -46.40 2.91 -50.01
C ARG A 173 -46.87 1.90 -51.05
N ARG A 174 -46.67 0.61 -50.83
CA ARG A 174 -47.16 -0.45 -51.74
C ARG A 174 -48.68 -0.38 -51.91
N ASP A 175 -49.43 -0.27 -50.82
CA ASP A 175 -50.90 -0.09 -50.86
C ASP A 175 -51.31 1.17 -51.63
N LEU A 176 -50.52 2.25 -51.52
CA LEU A 176 -50.76 3.48 -52.24
C LEU A 176 -50.51 3.33 -53.74
N ASP A 177 -49.41 2.68 -54.11
CA ASP A 177 -49.02 2.42 -55.50
C ASP A 177 -50.01 1.45 -56.16
N GLU A 178 -50.42 0.36 -55.48
CA GLU A 178 -51.48 -0.56 -55.96
C GLU A 178 -52.82 0.17 -56.18
N ARG A 179 -53.18 1.10 -55.29
CA ARG A 179 -54.41 1.90 -55.44
C ARG A 179 -54.32 2.92 -56.58
N LEU A 180 -53.13 3.46 -56.84
CA LEU A 180 -52.85 4.35 -57.97
C LEU A 180 -52.92 3.59 -59.30
N GLU A 181 -52.35 2.38 -59.36
CA GLU A 181 -52.42 1.51 -60.55
C GLU A 181 -53.86 1.01 -60.80
N ALA A 182 -54.59 0.61 -59.75
CA ALA A 182 -55.99 0.20 -59.85
C ALA A 182 -56.94 1.37 -60.18
N ALA A 183 -56.55 2.61 -59.90
CA ALA A 183 -57.25 3.81 -60.36
C ALA A 183 -57.07 3.99 -61.87
N ASP A 184 -55.84 3.91 -62.40
CA ASP A 184 -55.56 4.09 -63.84
C ASP A 184 -56.34 3.09 -64.74
N ASP A 185 -56.54 1.85 -64.28
CA ASP A 185 -57.32 0.84 -65.01
C ASP A 185 -58.85 1.02 -64.86
N LYS A 186 -59.36 1.48 -63.71
CA LYS A 186 -60.80 1.76 -63.50
C LYS A 186 -61.25 3.13 -64.02
N ASP A 187 -60.33 4.09 -64.12
CA ASP A 187 -60.56 5.44 -64.63
C ASP A 187 -60.76 5.42 -66.16
N ARG A 188 -60.25 4.39 -66.86
CA ARG A 188 -60.60 4.11 -68.26
C ARG A 188 -62.05 3.69 -68.45
N GLU A 189 -62.70 3.08 -67.46
CA GLU A 189 -64.11 2.64 -67.54
C GLU A 189 -65.12 3.57 -66.85
N ARG A 190 -64.67 4.51 -66.00
CA ARG A 190 -65.56 5.34 -65.15
C ARG A 190 -65.32 6.84 -65.27
N ILE A 191 -65.23 7.35 -66.49
CA ILE A 191 -65.47 8.78 -66.73
C ILE A 191 -66.97 9.05 -66.47
N ILE A 192 -67.34 9.41 -65.23
CA ILE A 192 -68.49 10.27 -64.83
C ILE A 192 -68.40 10.57 -63.30
N PHE A 193 -67.78 11.72 -63.01
CA PHE A 193 -68.08 12.75 -61.98
C PHE A 193 -68.25 12.43 -60.48
N GLN A 194 -68.34 11.19 -59.98
CA GLN A 194 -68.49 10.95 -58.53
C GLN A 194 -67.37 10.15 -57.84
N ALA A 195 -66.54 9.42 -58.60
CA ALA A 195 -65.46 8.60 -58.02
C ALA A 195 -64.17 9.40 -57.71
N ASP A 196 -63.93 10.49 -58.45
CA ASP A 196 -62.71 11.32 -58.36
C ASP A 196 -62.46 11.85 -56.94
N HIS A 197 -63.48 12.33 -56.23
CA HIS A 197 -63.29 12.90 -54.90
C HIS A 197 -63.03 11.84 -53.83
N ALA A 198 -63.61 10.65 -53.94
CA ALA A 198 -63.40 9.58 -52.97
C ALA A 198 -62.00 8.97 -53.11
N GLN A 199 -61.53 8.76 -54.35
CA GLN A 199 -60.17 8.26 -54.61
C GLN A 199 -59.10 9.32 -54.35
N ALA A 200 -59.33 10.60 -54.70
CA ALA A 200 -58.43 11.69 -54.34
C ALA A 200 -58.32 11.88 -52.81
N ALA A 201 -59.44 11.77 -52.07
CA ALA A 201 -59.43 11.84 -50.60
C ALA A 201 -58.63 10.67 -49.99
N ALA A 202 -58.77 9.46 -50.54
CA ALA A 202 -58.01 8.29 -50.08
C ALA A 202 -56.49 8.42 -50.38
N LEU A 203 -56.13 9.01 -51.52
CA LEU A 203 -54.73 9.30 -51.89
C LEU A 203 -54.10 10.33 -50.95
N ASP A 204 -54.84 11.39 -50.62
CA ASP A 204 -54.39 12.42 -49.68
C ASP A 204 -54.29 11.89 -48.25
N GLU A 205 -55.18 10.98 -47.83
CA GLU A 205 -55.10 10.31 -46.54
C GLU A 205 -53.84 9.44 -46.43
N ALA A 206 -53.51 8.65 -47.46
CA ALA A 206 -52.29 7.86 -47.50
C ALA A 206 -51.01 8.73 -47.49
N LYS A 207 -51.00 9.84 -48.25
CA LYS A 207 -49.90 10.82 -48.21
C LYS A 207 -49.74 11.46 -46.83
N ARG A 208 -50.85 11.74 -46.11
CA ARG A 208 -50.81 12.25 -44.73
C ARG A 208 -50.20 11.23 -43.77
N ARG A 209 -50.62 9.96 -43.83
CA ARG A 209 -50.06 8.88 -43.01
C ARG A 209 -48.54 8.70 -43.21
N VAL A 210 -48.06 8.77 -44.45
CA VAL A 210 -46.60 8.69 -44.74
C VAL A 210 -45.85 9.91 -44.20
N ARG A 211 -46.45 11.11 -44.23
CA ARG A 211 -45.84 12.32 -43.65
C ARG A 211 -45.78 12.25 -42.12
N GLU A 212 -46.84 11.72 -41.49
CA GLU A 212 -46.91 11.52 -40.04
C GLU A 212 -45.88 10.49 -39.57
N ALA A 213 -45.81 9.31 -40.19
CA ALA A 213 -44.81 8.28 -39.85
C ALA A 213 -43.36 8.77 -40.03
N ARG A 214 -43.09 9.60 -41.04
CA ARG A 214 -41.77 10.24 -41.22
C ARG A 214 -41.45 11.26 -40.14
N LYS A 215 -42.46 11.98 -39.65
CA LYS A 215 -42.32 12.97 -38.59
C LYS A 215 -42.02 12.29 -37.26
N GLU A 216 -42.74 11.22 -36.93
CA GLU A 216 -42.48 10.39 -35.73
C GLU A 216 -41.07 9.81 -35.75
N LEU A 217 -40.63 9.24 -36.88
CA LEU A 217 -39.26 8.74 -37.03
C LEU A 217 -38.19 9.83 -36.84
N ALA A 218 -38.47 11.07 -37.23
CA ALA A 218 -37.55 12.19 -37.05
C ALA A 218 -37.51 12.72 -35.60
N GLU A 219 -38.64 12.66 -34.89
CA GLU A 219 -38.75 13.02 -33.47
C GLU A 219 -38.02 12.01 -32.59
N HIS A 220 -38.19 10.70 -32.85
CA HIS A 220 -37.46 9.65 -32.13
C HIS A 220 -35.94 9.84 -32.21
N ARG A 221 -35.39 10.00 -33.43
CA ARG A 221 -33.95 10.26 -33.63
C ARG A 221 -33.43 11.51 -32.93
N ARG A 222 -34.28 12.50 -32.63
CA ARG A 222 -33.88 13.69 -31.87
C ARG A 222 -33.84 13.37 -30.38
N ALA A 223 -34.85 12.66 -29.87
CA ALA A 223 -34.89 12.20 -28.48
C ALA A 223 -33.68 11.31 -28.14
N ASP A 224 -33.33 10.37 -29.02
CA ASP A 224 -32.22 9.42 -28.81
C ASP A 224 -30.87 10.16 -28.68
N ARG A 225 -30.63 11.12 -29.59
CA ARG A 225 -29.43 11.98 -29.54
C ARG A 225 -29.40 12.87 -28.30
N GLU A 226 -30.54 13.29 -27.78
CA GLU A 226 -30.60 14.05 -26.53
C GLU A 226 -30.33 13.18 -25.32
N TYR A 227 -30.85 11.95 -25.30
CA TYR A 227 -30.61 10.97 -24.26
C TYR A 227 -29.12 10.61 -24.15
N GLU A 228 -28.49 10.25 -25.27
CA GLU A 228 -27.06 9.94 -25.32
C GLU A 228 -26.20 11.13 -24.83
N ARG A 229 -26.57 12.36 -25.24
CA ARG A 229 -25.92 13.58 -24.77
C ARG A 229 -26.06 13.78 -23.26
N ARG A 230 -27.22 13.46 -22.67
CA ARG A 230 -27.43 13.54 -21.21
C ARG A 230 -26.54 12.56 -20.48
N LEU A 231 -26.52 11.28 -20.88
CA LEU A 231 -25.66 10.26 -20.27
C LEU A 231 -24.17 10.64 -20.33
N ARG A 232 -23.69 11.08 -21.51
CA ARG A 232 -22.29 11.53 -21.66
C ARG A 232 -21.96 12.75 -20.78
N ARG A 233 -22.91 13.68 -20.59
CA ARG A 233 -22.74 14.83 -19.69
C ARG A 233 -22.65 14.39 -18.23
N GLU A 234 -23.53 13.48 -17.81
CA GLU A 234 -23.56 12.96 -16.45
C GLU A 234 -22.27 12.20 -16.11
N LEU A 235 -21.81 11.31 -17.01
CA LEU A 235 -20.53 10.61 -16.85
C LEU A 235 -19.37 11.60 -16.71
N ARG A 236 -19.32 12.65 -17.54
CA ARG A 236 -18.29 13.69 -17.44
C ARG A 236 -18.32 14.41 -16.08
N GLN A 237 -19.51 14.68 -15.54
CA GLN A 237 -19.66 15.29 -14.22
C GLN A 237 -19.18 14.35 -13.10
N ARG A 238 -19.58 13.07 -13.14
CA ARG A 238 -19.11 12.04 -12.18
C ARG A 238 -17.59 11.89 -12.18
N ILE A 239 -16.97 11.78 -13.35
CA ILE A 239 -15.49 11.69 -13.49
C ILE A 239 -14.81 12.94 -12.92
N ARG A 240 -15.37 14.14 -13.14
CA ARG A 240 -14.83 15.39 -12.58
C ARG A 240 -14.91 15.38 -11.04
N ALA A 241 -16.02 14.92 -10.48
CA ALA A 241 -16.21 14.81 -9.03
C ALA A 241 -15.21 13.82 -8.41
N GLN A 242 -15.05 12.63 -8.98
CA GLN A 242 -14.08 11.63 -8.52
C GLN A 242 -12.63 12.15 -8.57
N LYS A 243 -12.26 12.86 -9.65
CA LYS A 243 -10.93 13.50 -9.74
C LYS A 243 -10.71 14.55 -8.66
N ARG A 244 -11.75 15.32 -8.30
CA ARG A 244 -11.68 16.31 -7.21
C ARG A 244 -11.51 15.61 -5.86
N GLN A 245 -12.30 14.56 -5.60
CA GLN A 245 -12.18 13.74 -4.39
C GLN A 245 -10.79 13.13 -4.24
N LEU A 246 -10.22 12.57 -5.31
CA LEU A 246 -8.84 12.04 -5.28
C LEU A 246 -7.80 13.11 -4.96
N ARG A 247 -7.94 14.32 -5.52
CA ARG A 247 -7.02 15.42 -5.20
C ARG A 247 -7.14 15.84 -3.73
N ALA A 248 -8.35 15.86 -3.20
CA ALA A 248 -8.60 16.18 -1.79
C ALA A 248 -8.02 15.10 -0.85
N SER A 249 -8.20 13.81 -1.17
CA SER A 249 -7.65 12.72 -0.35
C SER A 249 -6.12 12.72 -0.34
N ILE A 250 -5.47 12.95 -1.49
CA ILE A 250 -4.01 13.06 -1.57
C ILE A 250 -3.51 14.26 -0.76
N ARG A 251 -4.24 15.39 -0.76
CA ARG A 251 -3.88 16.57 0.03
C ARG A 251 -4.01 16.30 1.53
N ALA A 252 -5.14 15.74 1.96
CA ALA A 252 -5.36 15.37 3.36
C ALA A 252 -4.30 14.38 3.87
N GLU A 253 -3.90 13.41 3.05
CA GLU A 253 -2.87 12.45 3.44
C GLU A 253 -1.49 13.10 3.56
N ARG A 254 -1.15 14.07 2.70
CA ARG A 254 0.08 14.86 2.84
C ARG A 254 0.08 15.69 4.12
N GLU A 255 -1.04 16.31 4.46
CA GLU A 255 -1.18 17.12 5.68
C GLU A 255 -1.14 16.28 6.96
N ARG A 256 -1.57 15.00 6.90
CA ARG A 256 -1.42 14.06 8.01
C ARG A 256 0.04 13.70 8.25
N LEU A 257 0.77 13.37 7.18
CA LEU A 257 2.19 13.04 7.26
C LEU A 257 3.02 14.23 7.74
N ALA A 258 2.75 15.44 7.25
CA ALA A 258 3.43 16.64 7.73
C ALA A 258 3.20 16.89 9.24
N ARG A 259 1.97 16.65 9.72
CA ARG A 259 1.67 16.76 11.17
C ARG A 259 2.35 15.68 12.01
N ALA A 260 2.53 14.47 11.46
CA ALA A 260 3.27 13.41 12.14
C ALA A 260 4.76 13.75 12.21
N GLU A 261 5.37 14.22 11.11
CA GLU A 261 6.77 14.70 11.09
C GLU A 261 7.00 15.84 12.11
N ASP A 262 6.09 16.81 12.20
CA ASP A 262 6.20 17.91 13.18
C ASP A 262 6.04 17.43 14.64
N SER A 263 5.18 16.44 14.89
CA SER A 263 4.99 15.87 16.23
C SER A 263 6.21 15.08 16.70
N ASP A 264 6.84 14.31 15.81
CA ASP A 264 8.05 13.56 16.12
C ASP A 264 9.25 14.49 16.39
N MET A 265 9.29 15.67 15.77
CA MET A 265 10.33 16.68 16.05
C MET A 265 10.13 17.41 17.39
N GLN A 266 8.90 17.51 17.90
CA GLN A 266 8.60 18.13 19.21
C GLN A 266 8.76 17.17 20.40
N GLY A 267 8.81 15.85 20.15
CA GLY A 267 8.94 14.83 21.20
C GLY A 267 10.37 14.54 21.67
N VAL A 268 11.38 15.25 21.16
CA VAL A 268 12.81 14.96 21.43
C VAL A 268 13.40 15.83 22.57
N ASP A 269 12.63 16.76 23.14
CA ASP A 269 13.05 17.54 24.31
C ASP A 269 12.63 16.86 25.62
N TYR A 270 13.35 15.81 26.04
CA TYR A 270 13.46 15.40 27.45
C TYR A 270 14.79 14.68 27.72
#